data_AF-A0A938V0W3-F1
#
_entry.id   AF-A0A938V0W3-F1
#
_cell.length_a   1.000
_cell.length_b   1.000
_cell.length_c   1.000
_cell.angle_alpha   90.00
_cell.angle_beta   90.00
_cell.angle_gamma   90.00
#
_symmetry.space_group_name_H-M   'P 1'
#
loop_
_entity.id
_entity.type
_entity.pdbx_description
1 polymer ?
#
loop_
_entity_poly.entity_id
_entity_poly.type
_entity_poly.pdbx_seq_one_letter_code
_entity_poly.pdbx_strand_id
1 'polypeptide(L)'
;MERGASPVSGGGSTAGGSSVCRRGPAALPSGPPVGVPVAGSAVAVPSGCTVREGHPADRIAARSIQAARSVFDLMRTSGGSGRTGASCLSLHVRHVRPGPWLKPHAPNVSCQFRQACLDFLAMKVALFVPCLMDRFLPDAGMAVARLLESVGAQVVCDSRQTCCGQPAVNAGHPDLARKMALRMLKLADHELPVVVPSGSCVAMMRDAYGLLDLSGEDAERWSSLRGRVFELAEFLVHRGLADRVTARLDARVVVHHSCHHLRHVHGAGPLAALLGRLVGAEIVESPQALQCCGFGGVFSVKLPELSVALGRARLQAMLRLEPRYIALADAGCALHLGGIVEGDGLSSRVQVVHYAQLFTGDGLEVG
;
A
#
# COMPACT_ATOMS: atom_id res chain seq x y z
N MET A 1 9.50 22.75 -64.40
CA MET A 1 8.71 22.13 -65.47
C MET A 1 8.34 20.74 -64.99
N GLU A 2 7.11 20.23 -64.97
CA GLU A 2 5.75 20.70 -65.26
C GLU A 2 4.82 19.55 -64.77
N ARG A 3 3.66 19.90 -64.19
CA ARG A 3 2.33 19.27 -64.32
C ARG A 3 2.19 17.76 -63.99
N GLY A 4 1.28 17.29 -63.14
CA GLY A 4 -0.08 17.73 -62.85
C GLY A 4 -1.09 16.99 -63.74
N ALA A 5 -1.86 16.05 -63.17
CA ALA A 5 -3.10 15.54 -63.75
C ALA A 5 -4.03 14.97 -62.66
N SER A 6 -5.05 15.75 -62.28
CA SER A 6 -6.41 15.27 -61.95
C SER A 6 -7.28 15.53 -63.21
N PRO A 7 -8.64 15.37 -63.26
CA PRO A 7 -9.64 14.92 -62.28
C PRO A 7 -10.76 14.03 -62.92
N VAL A 8 -11.95 14.01 -62.29
CA VAL A 8 -13.34 13.86 -62.83
C VAL A 8 -14.09 12.69 -62.13
N SER A 9 -14.91 12.99 -61.10
CA SER A 9 -16.37 13.27 -61.07
C SER A 9 -17.21 11.98 -61.03
N GLY A 10 -18.40 11.85 -60.43
CA GLY A 10 -19.34 12.75 -59.77
C GLY A 10 -20.68 11.98 -59.65
N GLY A 11 -21.59 12.41 -58.76
CA GLY A 11 -23.01 12.02 -58.83
C GLY A 11 -23.60 11.49 -57.52
N GLY A 12 -24.26 12.38 -56.77
CA GLY A 12 -25.19 12.04 -55.69
C GLY A 12 -26.65 12.11 -56.14
N SER A 13 -27.57 11.64 -55.28
CA SER A 13 -29.00 11.99 -55.20
C SER A 13 -29.64 11.11 -54.10
N THR A 14 -29.99 11.62 -52.91
CA THR A 14 -31.32 12.13 -52.44
C THR A 14 -32.46 11.11 -52.49
N ALA A 15 -33.48 11.05 -51.63
CA ALA A 15 -33.83 11.52 -50.27
C ALA A 15 -35.28 11.00 -49.99
N GLY A 16 -35.69 10.90 -48.71
CA GLY A 16 -37.09 10.81 -48.27
C GLY A 16 -37.37 9.59 -47.36
N GLY A 17 -38.03 9.67 -46.20
CA GLY A 17 -38.69 10.75 -45.47
C GLY A 17 -39.78 10.17 -44.53
N SER A 18 -40.06 10.87 -43.41
CA SER A 18 -41.09 10.67 -42.34
C SER A 18 -40.68 9.76 -41.15
N SER A 19 -40.33 10.26 -39.94
CA SER A 19 -41.01 11.08 -38.88
C SER A 19 -41.51 10.14 -37.73
N VAL A 20 -41.25 10.31 -36.43
CA VAL A 20 -41.61 11.42 -35.49
C VAL A 20 -40.99 11.20 -34.07
N CYS A 21 -40.49 12.29 -33.45
CA CYS A 21 -40.36 12.69 -32.00
C CYS A 21 -39.68 11.78 -30.95
N ARG A 22 -38.99 12.21 -29.87
CA ARG A 22 -38.68 13.48 -29.13
C ARG A 22 -37.74 13.02 -27.97
N ARG A 23 -36.61 13.61 -27.56
CA ARG A 23 -36.35 14.85 -26.79
C ARG A 23 -34.84 14.88 -26.45
N GLY A 24 -34.15 16.00 -26.65
CA GLY A 24 -33.02 16.43 -25.78
C GLY A 24 -33.52 17.56 -24.86
N PRO A 25 -32.69 18.38 -24.17
CA PRO A 25 -31.21 18.46 -24.19
C PRO A 25 -30.55 18.72 -22.80
N ALA A 26 -29.21 18.77 -22.72
CA ALA A 26 -28.44 19.90 -22.13
C ALA A 26 -26.92 19.63 -22.16
N ALA A 27 -26.18 20.60 -22.69
CA ALA A 27 -24.72 20.66 -22.78
C ALA A 27 -24.12 21.50 -21.64
N LEU A 28 -22.83 21.30 -21.32
CA LEU A 28 -21.97 22.25 -20.59
C LEU A 28 -20.54 22.25 -21.19
N PRO A 29 -19.78 23.36 -21.06
CA PRO A 29 -18.92 23.89 -22.12
C PRO A 29 -17.42 23.56 -22.01
N SER A 30 -16.77 23.62 -23.16
CA SER A 30 -15.32 23.55 -23.39
C SER A 30 -14.60 24.88 -23.09
N GLY A 31 -13.51 24.83 -22.31
CA GLY A 31 -12.54 25.93 -22.16
C GLY A 31 -11.45 25.92 -23.26
N PRO A 32 -10.77 27.06 -23.50
CA PRO A 32 -10.00 27.30 -24.72
C PRO A 32 -8.56 26.72 -24.68
N PRO A 33 -7.92 26.54 -25.85
CA PRO A 33 -6.54 26.05 -25.97
C PRO A 33 -5.54 27.21 -25.80
N VAL A 34 -4.41 26.96 -25.14
CA VAL A 34 -3.31 27.93 -25.07
C VAL A 34 -2.07 27.33 -25.72
N GLY A 35 -1.60 28.02 -26.76
CA GLY A 35 -0.48 27.66 -27.61
C GLY A 35 0.91 27.99 -27.03
N VAL A 36 1.86 27.29 -27.64
CA VAL A 36 3.32 27.49 -27.72
C VAL A 36 3.62 28.48 -28.89
N PRO A 37 4.83 29.03 -29.21
CA PRO A 37 6.20 29.01 -28.61
C PRO A 37 6.91 30.39 -28.48
N VAL A 38 8.09 30.44 -27.83
CA VAL A 38 9.26 31.18 -28.35
C VAL A 38 10.55 30.38 -28.08
N ALA A 39 11.47 30.45 -29.03
CA ALA A 39 12.59 29.56 -29.31
C ALA A 39 13.92 29.88 -28.59
N GLY A 40 14.74 28.83 -28.43
CA GLY A 40 16.14 28.81 -28.90
C GLY A 40 17.22 29.44 -28.01
N SER A 41 18.01 28.60 -27.32
CA SER A 41 19.47 28.75 -27.26
C SER A 41 20.10 27.40 -26.88
N ALA A 42 20.87 26.81 -27.79
CA ALA A 42 21.84 25.78 -27.45
C ALA A 42 23.07 26.46 -26.83
N VAL A 43 23.55 25.98 -25.68
CA VAL A 43 24.90 26.29 -25.18
C VAL A 43 25.54 25.02 -24.63
N ALA A 44 26.80 24.87 -25.02
CA ALA A 44 27.63 23.69 -25.02
C ALA A 44 27.97 23.10 -23.64
N VAL A 45 28.34 21.82 -23.67
CA VAL A 45 29.01 21.09 -22.59
C VAL A 45 30.47 21.56 -22.49
N PRO A 46 30.94 22.08 -21.35
CA PRO A 46 32.36 22.21 -21.09
C PRO A 46 32.86 20.92 -20.40
N SER A 47 33.80 20.27 -21.08
CA SER A 47 34.71 19.28 -20.50
C SER A 47 35.56 19.92 -19.40
N GLY A 48 35.53 19.34 -18.19
CA GLY A 48 36.31 19.85 -17.06
C GLY A 48 36.01 19.11 -15.77
N CYS A 49 36.46 17.87 -15.68
CA CYS A 49 36.40 17.04 -14.48
C CYS A 49 37.45 17.51 -13.45
N THR A 50 37.03 17.88 -12.25
CA THR A 50 37.75 17.50 -11.00
C THR A 50 36.72 17.25 -9.91
N VAL A 51 36.66 16.01 -9.42
CA VAL A 51 35.82 15.59 -8.30
C VAL A 51 36.44 16.11 -7.01
N ARG A 52 35.73 16.97 -6.29
CA ARG A 52 36.02 17.31 -4.89
C ARG A 52 35.17 16.41 -3.99
N GLU A 53 35.81 15.62 -3.17
CA GLU A 53 35.16 14.78 -2.14
C GLU A 53 34.38 15.65 -1.14
N GLY A 54 33.13 15.26 -0.84
CA GLY A 54 32.36 15.78 0.30
C GLY A 54 30.94 16.27 0.06
N HIS A 55 30.14 15.67 -0.83
CA HIS A 55 28.77 16.13 -1.11
C HIS A 55 27.70 15.40 -0.25
N PRO A 56 26.66 16.08 0.30
CA PRO A 56 25.58 15.46 1.09
C PRO A 56 24.80 14.35 0.36
N ALA A 57 24.84 14.33 -0.98
CA ALA A 57 24.26 13.28 -1.81
C ALA A 57 24.93 11.90 -1.58
N ASP A 58 26.21 11.88 -1.19
CA ASP A 58 26.98 10.65 -1.00
C ASP A 58 26.57 9.89 0.28
N ARG A 59 26.07 10.61 1.30
CA ARG A 59 25.59 9.99 2.56
C ARG A 59 24.20 9.37 2.43
N ILE A 60 23.35 9.94 1.57
CA ILE A 60 22.00 9.44 1.24
C ILE A 60 22.10 8.20 0.33
N ALA A 61 23.02 8.22 -0.64
CA ALA A 61 23.34 7.06 -1.48
C ALA A 61 24.00 5.92 -0.68
N ALA A 62 24.91 6.23 0.26
CA ALA A 62 25.60 5.22 1.07
C ALA A 62 24.64 4.33 1.88
N ARG A 63 23.62 4.90 2.54
CA ARG A 63 22.62 4.11 3.30
C ARG A 63 21.71 3.26 2.41
N SER A 64 21.39 3.76 1.21
CA SER A 64 20.61 3.04 0.19
C SER A 64 21.39 1.89 -0.45
N ILE A 65 22.72 2.04 -0.61
CA ILE A 65 23.62 1.04 -1.22
C ILE A 65 24.09 -0.01 -0.20
N GLN A 66 24.24 0.35 1.09
CA GLN A 66 24.60 -0.59 2.15
C GLN A 66 23.47 -1.60 2.44
N ALA A 67 22.21 -1.17 2.29
CA ALA A 67 21.03 -2.05 2.32
C ALA A 67 21.03 -3.07 1.16
N ALA A 68 21.51 -2.69 -0.03
CA ALA A 68 21.60 -3.57 -1.19
C ALA A 68 22.77 -4.57 -1.10
N ARG A 69 23.91 -4.19 -0.50
CA ARG A 69 25.09 -5.06 -0.30
C ARG A 69 24.88 -6.12 0.79
N SER A 70 24.21 -5.75 1.89
CA SER A 70 23.91 -6.68 3.01
C SER A 70 22.98 -7.84 2.62
N VAL A 71 22.17 -7.65 1.58
CA VAL A 71 21.25 -8.66 1.04
C VAL A 71 21.99 -9.72 0.20
N PHE A 72 23.15 -9.39 -0.36
CA PHE A 72 23.92 -10.33 -1.20
C PHE A 72 24.86 -11.22 -0.37
N ASP A 73 25.43 -10.70 0.72
CA ASP A 73 26.36 -11.45 1.58
C ASP A 73 25.64 -12.44 2.53
N LEU A 74 24.40 -12.15 2.95
CA LEU A 74 23.63 -13.02 3.84
C LEU A 74 23.09 -14.28 3.14
N MET A 75 23.02 -14.29 1.80
CA MET A 75 22.57 -15.44 1.02
C MET A 75 23.63 -16.55 0.89
N ARG A 76 24.86 -16.34 1.39
CA ARG A 76 25.95 -17.34 1.32
C ARG A 76 26.16 -18.17 2.59
N THR A 77 25.56 -17.85 3.74
CA THR A 77 26.06 -18.36 5.04
C THR A 77 25.09 -19.10 5.96
N SER A 78 23.84 -19.39 5.59
CA SER A 78 22.95 -20.13 6.51
C SER A 78 22.15 -21.24 5.83
N GLY A 79 22.83 -22.37 5.61
CA GLY A 79 22.20 -23.69 5.65
C GLY A 79 22.26 -24.24 7.08
N GLY A 80 21.19 -24.89 7.54
CA GLY A 80 21.24 -25.77 8.72
C GLY A 80 20.11 -25.61 9.75
N SER A 81 19.14 -26.54 9.65
CA SER A 81 18.43 -27.28 10.73
C SER A 81 18.04 -26.64 12.07
N GLY A 82 16.81 -26.92 12.53
CA GLY A 82 16.49 -27.01 13.97
C GLY A 82 14.99 -27.01 14.29
N ARG A 83 14.49 -28.11 14.87
CA ARG A 83 13.10 -28.35 15.33
C ARG A 83 12.93 -27.94 16.80
N THR A 84 11.65 -27.83 17.22
CA THR A 84 10.96 -28.15 18.50
C THR A 84 10.06 -26.97 18.90
N GLY A 85 8.85 -27.08 19.45
CA GLY A 85 8.10 -28.16 20.10
C GLY A 85 6.95 -27.49 20.89
N ALA A 86 5.85 -28.20 21.10
CA ALA A 86 4.53 -27.69 21.43
C ALA A 86 4.16 -27.64 22.95
N SER A 87 2.88 -27.32 23.20
CA SER A 87 2.04 -27.55 24.42
C SER A 87 2.06 -26.40 25.45
N CYS A 88 1.03 -26.10 26.25
CA CYS A 88 -0.39 -26.48 26.43
C CYS A 88 -0.90 -25.62 27.62
N LEU A 89 -2.15 -25.16 27.64
CA LEU A 89 -3.06 -25.37 28.80
C LEU A 89 -4.48 -24.84 28.53
N SER A 90 -5.46 -25.67 28.88
CA SER A 90 -6.90 -25.39 28.87
C SER A 90 -7.41 -25.37 30.30
N LEU A 91 -8.39 -24.51 30.62
CA LEU A 91 -9.14 -24.56 31.88
C LEU A 91 -10.65 -24.50 31.63
N HIS A 92 -11.35 -25.42 32.30
CA HIS A 92 -12.79 -25.70 32.23
C HIS A 92 -13.64 -24.76 33.11
N VAL A 93 -14.89 -24.51 32.73
CA VAL A 93 -15.95 -24.06 33.64
C VAL A 93 -17.13 -25.04 33.61
N ARG A 94 -17.53 -25.49 34.80
CA ARG A 94 -18.57 -26.51 35.06
C ARG A 94 -19.99 -25.94 35.08
N HIS A 95 -20.95 -26.85 34.90
CA HIS A 95 -22.39 -26.72 34.67
C HIS A 95 -23.23 -26.02 35.77
N VAL A 96 -24.31 -25.36 35.32
CA VAL A 96 -25.53 -25.07 36.09
C VAL A 96 -26.71 -25.77 35.39
N ARG A 97 -27.53 -26.53 36.12
CA ARG A 97 -28.74 -27.22 35.61
C ARG A 97 -29.98 -26.32 35.76
N PRO A 98 -30.87 -26.19 34.76
CA PRO A 98 -32.16 -25.51 34.92
C PRO A 98 -33.29 -26.49 35.31
N GLY A 99 -34.25 -26.00 36.10
CA GLY A 99 -35.46 -26.71 36.55
C GLY A 99 -36.60 -26.77 35.52
N PRO A 100 -37.67 -27.53 35.78
CA PRO A 100 -38.52 -28.11 34.74
C PRO A 100 -39.80 -27.31 34.48
N TRP A 101 -39.71 -26.10 33.90
CA TRP A 101 -40.88 -25.40 33.34
C TRP A 101 -40.47 -24.48 32.20
N LEU A 102 -40.32 -25.01 30.99
CA LEU A 102 -40.40 -24.25 29.73
C LEU A 102 -40.59 -25.23 28.56
N LYS A 103 -41.76 -25.17 27.92
CA LYS A 103 -42.01 -25.81 26.62
C LYS A 103 -41.28 -25.02 25.51
N PRO A 104 -40.91 -25.65 24.37
CA PRO A 104 -39.84 -25.18 23.52
C PRO A 104 -40.37 -24.45 22.28
N HIS A 105 -40.54 -23.11 22.32
CA HIS A 105 -40.81 -22.35 21.09
C HIS A 105 -40.23 -20.93 21.14
N ALA A 106 -38.93 -20.82 20.89
CA ALA A 106 -38.26 -19.70 20.22
C ALA A 106 -36.84 -20.15 19.84
N PRO A 107 -36.31 -19.88 18.63
CA PRO A 107 -34.88 -20.00 18.40
C PRO A 107 -34.19 -19.04 19.38
N ASN A 108 -33.42 -19.61 20.30
CA ASN A 108 -32.79 -18.89 21.41
C ASN A 108 -31.95 -17.72 20.87
N VAL A 109 -32.36 -16.49 21.16
CA VAL A 109 -31.57 -15.25 20.95
C VAL A 109 -30.19 -15.37 21.63
N SER A 110 -30.09 -16.19 22.70
CA SER A 110 -28.84 -16.53 23.38
C SER A 110 -27.86 -17.35 22.54
N CYS A 111 -28.32 -18.08 21.52
CA CYS A 111 -27.45 -18.88 20.63
C CYS A 111 -26.81 -17.99 19.55
N GLN A 112 -27.57 -17.05 18.98
CA GLN A 112 -27.03 -16.09 18.00
C GLN A 112 -26.06 -15.10 18.66
N PHE A 113 -26.36 -14.64 19.88
CA PHE A 113 -25.43 -13.80 20.64
C PHE A 113 -24.17 -14.57 21.03
N ARG A 114 -24.31 -15.85 21.40
CA ARG A 114 -23.16 -16.72 21.70
C ARG A 114 -22.32 -17.01 20.45
N GLN A 115 -22.91 -17.28 19.30
CA GLN A 115 -22.17 -17.52 18.05
C GLN A 115 -21.48 -16.24 17.59
N ALA A 116 -22.15 -15.08 17.62
CA ALA A 116 -21.52 -13.79 17.33
C ALA A 116 -20.40 -13.46 18.32
N CYS A 117 -20.54 -13.79 19.62
CA CYS A 117 -19.47 -13.67 20.61
C CYS A 117 -18.32 -14.68 20.39
N LEU A 118 -18.60 -15.88 19.89
CA LEU A 118 -17.57 -16.89 19.57
C LEU A 118 -16.82 -16.51 18.30
N ASP A 119 -17.52 -16.06 17.25
CA ASP A 119 -16.94 -15.50 16.03
C ASP A 119 -16.14 -14.22 16.34
N PHE A 120 -16.60 -13.44 17.32
CA PHE A 120 -15.90 -12.27 17.87
C PHE A 120 -14.63 -12.63 18.66
N LEU A 121 -14.66 -13.70 19.47
CA LEU A 121 -13.48 -14.20 20.20
C LEU A 121 -12.52 -15.01 19.30
N ALA A 122 -12.92 -15.31 18.05
CA ALA A 122 -12.20 -16.21 17.15
C ALA A 122 -11.83 -15.60 15.79
N MET A 123 -11.85 -14.26 15.64
CA MET A 123 -11.41 -13.66 14.37
C MET A 123 -9.89 -13.81 14.23
N LYS A 124 -9.47 -14.86 13.54
CA LYS A 124 -8.06 -15.07 13.17
C LYS A 124 -7.74 -14.34 11.87
N VAL A 125 -6.60 -13.67 11.84
CA VAL A 125 -6.09 -12.97 10.65
C VAL A 125 -4.66 -13.40 10.39
N ALA A 126 -4.35 -13.72 9.14
CA ALA A 126 -2.97 -13.96 8.72
C ALA A 126 -2.33 -12.60 8.41
N LEU A 127 -1.37 -12.16 9.22
CA LEU A 127 -0.61 -10.94 8.95
C LEU A 127 0.57 -11.26 8.05
N PHE A 128 0.55 -10.69 6.85
CA PHE A 128 1.71 -10.65 5.98
C PHE A 128 2.50 -9.38 6.26
N VAL A 129 3.71 -9.51 6.78
CA VAL A 129 4.59 -8.40 7.10
C VAL A 129 5.47 -8.10 5.88
N PRO A 130 5.32 -6.92 5.23
CA PRO A 130 6.14 -6.55 4.09
C PRO A 130 7.64 -6.60 4.43
N CYS A 131 8.47 -7.10 3.52
CA CYS A 131 9.90 -7.28 3.77
C CYS A 131 10.63 -5.98 4.17
N LEU A 132 10.23 -4.83 3.61
CA LEU A 132 10.80 -3.52 3.99
C LEU A 132 10.32 -3.08 5.37
N MET A 133 9.10 -3.42 5.75
CA MET A 133 8.56 -3.11 7.07
C MET A 133 9.28 -3.94 8.13
N ASP A 134 9.35 -5.25 7.95
CA ASP A 134 10.04 -6.18 8.86
C ASP A 134 11.50 -5.76 9.10
N ARG A 135 12.21 -5.39 8.03
CA ARG A 135 13.65 -5.08 8.14
C ARG A 135 13.96 -3.68 8.65
N PHE A 136 13.18 -2.67 8.27
CA PHE A 136 13.56 -1.26 8.46
C PHE A 136 12.57 -0.46 9.29
N LEU A 137 11.33 -0.93 9.44
CA LEU A 137 10.28 -0.25 10.20
C LEU A 137 9.59 -1.25 11.17
N PRO A 138 10.35 -1.95 12.05
CA PRO A 138 9.78 -2.97 12.93
C PRO A 138 8.71 -2.41 13.86
N ASP A 139 8.86 -1.15 14.32
CA ASP A 139 7.84 -0.48 15.15
C ASP A 139 6.52 -0.32 14.40
N ALA A 140 6.57 -0.05 13.08
CA ALA A 140 5.37 -0.02 12.25
C ALA A 140 4.73 -1.40 12.13
N GLY A 141 5.54 -2.46 11.99
CA GLY A 141 5.04 -3.84 11.97
C GLY A 141 4.34 -4.22 13.28
N MET A 142 4.92 -3.84 14.42
CA MET A 142 4.33 -4.06 15.74
C MET A 142 3.06 -3.22 15.94
N ALA A 143 3.04 -1.97 15.48
CA ALA A 143 1.85 -1.12 15.48
C ALA A 143 0.69 -1.75 14.72
N VAL A 144 0.96 -2.36 13.56
CA VAL A 144 -0.04 -3.08 12.76
C VAL A 144 -0.61 -4.28 13.54
N ALA A 145 0.25 -5.10 14.14
CA ALA A 145 -0.18 -6.23 14.93
C ALA A 145 -1.04 -5.79 16.13
N ARG A 146 -0.58 -4.80 16.90
CA ARG A 146 -1.32 -4.24 18.05
C ARG A 146 -2.66 -3.63 17.64
N LEU A 147 -2.72 -2.97 16.49
CA LEU A 147 -3.96 -2.39 15.97
C LEU A 147 -4.99 -3.48 15.58
N LEU A 148 -4.53 -4.61 15.03
CA LEU A 148 -5.39 -5.76 14.76
C LEU A 148 -5.86 -6.43 16.06
N GLU A 149 -4.96 -6.59 17.03
CA GLU A 149 -5.28 -7.17 18.33
C GLU A 149 -6.27 -6.30 19.11
N SER A 150 -6.16 -4.96 19.03
CA SER A 150 -7.05 -4.04 19.74
C SER A 150 -8.51 -4.11 19.27
N VAL A 151 -8.76 -4.56 18.03
CA VAL A 151 -10.12 -4.79 17.51
C VAL A 151 -10.63 -6.21 17.77
N GLY A 152 -9.86 -7.02 18.50
CA GLY A 152 -10.18 -8.39 18.90
C GLY A 152 -9.68 -9.48 17.94
N ALA A 153 -8.82 -9.15 16.98
CA ALA A 153 -8.29 -10.15 16.06
C ALA A 153 -7.14 -10.94 16.70
N GLN A 154 -7.14 -12.26 16.52
CA GLN A 154 -5.98 -13.11 16.78
C GLN A 154 -5.04 -13.06 15.57
N VAL A 155 -3.91 -12.39 15.72
CA VAL A 155 -2.92 -12.24 14.65
C VAL A 155 -2.05 -13.49 14.54
N VAL A 156 -2.02 -14.09 13.35
CA VAL A 156 -1.15 -15.21 12.98
C VAL A 156 -0.13 -14.71 11.98
N CYS A 157 1.15 -14.83 12.31
CA CYS A 157 2.25 -14.43 11.45
C CYS A 157 3.13 -15.65 11.16
N ASP A 158 3.19 -16.10 9.91
CA ASP A 158 4.09 -17.19 9.53
C ASP A 158 5.52 -16.64 9.39
N SER A 159 6.41 -17.06 10.30
CA SER A 159 7.84 -16.67 10.29
C SER A 159 8.60 -17.10 9.03
N ARG A 160 8.03 -17.99 8.21
CA ARG A 160 8.64 -18.48 6.97
C ARG A 160 8.29 -17.60 5.76
N GLN A 161 7.37 -16.63 5.91
CA GLN A 161 6.99 -15.71 4.86
C GLN A 161 8.21 -14.97 4.30
N THR A 162 8.11 -14.56 3.03
CA THR A 162 9.19 -13.87 2.33
C THR A 162 8.66 -12.64 1.61
N CYS A 163 9.47 -12.01 0.75
CA CYS A 163 9.01 -10.92 -0.10
C CYS A 163 7.81 -11.32 -0.99
N CYS A 164 6.89 -10.38 -1.22
CA CYS A 164 5.78 -10.55 -2.15
C CYS A 164 6.23 -10.65 -3.60
N GLY A 165 7.43 -10.19 -3.95
CA GLY A 165 8.00 -10.22 -5.30
C GLY A 165 7.87 -8.91 -6.08
N GLN A 166 7.27 -7.86 -5.51
CA GLN A 166 7.09 -6.56 -6.17
C GLN A 166 8.40 -5.97 -6.72
N PRO A 167 9.54 -5.97 -5.99
CA PRO A 167 10.78 -5.44 -6.54
C PRO A 167 11.29 -6.22 -7.75
N ALA A 168 11.08 -7.54 -7.80
CA ALA A 168 11.51 -8.38 -8.92
C ALA A 168 10.68 -8.09 -10.18
N VAL A 169 9.37 -7.85 -10.04
CA VAL A 169 8.51 -7.39 -11.16
C VAL A 169 8.99 -6.03 -11.66
N ASN A 170 9.20 -5.07 -10.77
CA ASN A 170 9.66 -3.73 -11.14
C ASN A 170 11.04 -3.75 -11.82
N ALA A 171 11.85 -4.77 -11.54
CA ALA A 171 13.17 -4.96 -12.12
C ALA A 171 13.16 -5.67 -13.50
N GLY A 172 12.01 -6.20 -13.93
CA GLY A 172 11.93 -7.02 -15.14
C GLY A 172 12.43 -8.46 -14.94
N HIS A 173 12.29 -9.02 -13.74
CA HIS A 173 12.68 -10.40 -13.41
C HIS A 173 11.46 -11.27 -13.08
N PRO A 174 10.63 -11.64 -14.08
CA PRO A 174 9.39 -12.40 -13.86
C PRO A 174 9.64 -13.79 -13.26
N ASP A 175 10.71 -14.49 -13.64
CA ASP A 175 11.05 -15.80 -13.07
C ASP A 175 11.35 -15.73 -11.57
N LEU A 176 12.03 -14.67 -11.14
CA LEU A 176 12.32 -14.45 -9.72
C LEU A 176 11.04 -14.09 -8.96
N ALA A 177 10.21 -13.22 -9.54
CA ALA A 177 8.90 -12.87 -8.99
C ALA A 177 8.01 -14.11 -8.86
N ARG A 178 7.99 -14.99 -9.88
CA ARG A 178 7.26 -16.25 -9.89
C ARG A 178 7.71 -17.18 -8.77
N LYS A 179 9.03 -17.36 -8.56
CA LYS A 179 9.56 -18.15 -7.43
C LYS A 179 9.09 -17.63 -6.08
N MET A 180 9.06 -16.30 -5.90
CA MET A 180 8.56 -15.67 -4.68
C MET A 180 7.05 -15.86 -4.52
N ALA A 181 6.28 -15.70 -5.59
CA ALA A 181 4.84 -15.93 -5.60
C ALA A 181 4.50 -17.38 -5.24
N LEU A 182 5.16 -18.37 -5.84
CA LEU A 182 4.97 -19.79 -5.53
C LEU A 182 5.27 -20.10 -4.06
N ARG A 183 6.33 -19.51 -3.51
CA ARG A 183 6.64 -19.65 -2.09
C ARG A 183 5.54 -19.03 -1.21
N MET A 184 5.06 -17.85 -1.57
CA MET A 184 3.97 -17.19 -0.85
C MET A 184 2.69 -18.02 -0.90
N LEU A 185 2.31 -18.53 -2.08
CA LEU A 185 1.13 -19.38 -2.26
C LEU A 185 1.21 -20.68 -1.46
N LYS A 186 2.40 -21.26 -1.29
CA LYS A 186 2.62 -22.45 -0.47
C LYS A 186 2.51 -22.19 1.03
N LEU A 187 2.82 -20.97 1.47
CA LEU A 187 2.84 -20.59 2.89
C LEU A 187 1.55 -19.91 3.35
N ALA A 188 0.82 -19.30 2.43
CA ALA A 188 -0.42 -18.60 2.74
C ALA A 188 -1.43 -19.55 3.39
N ASP A 189 -2.03 -19.10 4.49
CA ASP A 189 -3.19 -19.77 5.05
C ASP A 189 -4.36 -19.65 4.05
N HIS A 190 -4.91 -20.78 3.64
CA HIS A 190 -5.95 -20.81 2.60
C HIS A 190 -7.36 -20.57 3.13
N GLU A 191 -7.54 -20.40 4.44
CA GLU A 191 -8.83 -20.18 5.09
C GLU A 191 -8.94 -18.80 5.75
N LEU A 192 -7.82 -18.22 6.21
CA LEU A 192 -7.81 -16.93 6.90
C LEU A 192 -7.82 -15.72 5.94
N PRO A 193 -8.41 -14.58 6.33
CA PRO A 193 -8.11 -13.31 5.66
C PRO A 193 -6.62 -12.97 5.84
N VAL A 194 -5.97 -12.50 4.78
CA VAL A 194 -4.57 -12.09 4.77
C VAL A 194 -4.50 -10.56 4.81
N VAL A 195 -4.08 -9.99 5.93
CA VAL A 195 -3.92 -8.55 6.10
C VAL A 195 -2.49 -8.16 5.73
N VAL A 196 -2.36 -7.16 4.86
CA VAL A 196 -1.10 -6.66 4.33
C VAL A 196 -1.04 -5.15 4.56
N PRO A 197 -0.19 -4.62 5.45
CA PRO A 197 -0.04 -3.18 5.69
C PRO A 197 0.84 -2.52 4.61
N SER A 198 0.45 -2.68 3.35
CA SER A 198 1.16 -2.13 2.18
C SER A 198 0.30 -2.27 0.93
N GLY A 199 -0.06 -1.13 0.31
CA GLY A 199 -0.82 -1.14 -0.93
C GLY A 199 -0.05 -1.77 -2.10
N SER A 200 1.28 -1.61 -2.14
CA SER A 200 2.12 -2.24 -3.18
C SER A 200 2.19 -3.76 -3.05
N CYS A 201 2.29 -4.30 -1.82
CA CYS A 201 2.26 -5.74 -1.63
C CYS A 201 0.88 -6.34 -1.93
N VAL A 202 -0.20 -5.62 -1.60
CA VAL A 202 -1.57 -6.02 -1.99
C VAL A 202 -1.71 -6.07 -3.51
N ALA A 203 -1.29 -5.02 -4.22
CA ALA A 203 -1.33 -4.98 -5.69
C ALA A 203 -0.53 -6.13 -6.31
N MET A 204 0.66 -6.42 -5.76
CA MET A 204 1.47 -7.55 -6.20
C MET A 204 0.71 -8.88 -6.09
N MET A 205 0.15 -9.16 -4.92
CA MET A 205 -0.47 -10.45 -4.61
C MET A 205 -1.84 -10.64 -5.28
N ARG A 206 -2.64 -9.56 -5.38
CA ARG A 206 -3.99 -9.62 -5.97
C ARG A 206 -3.97 -9.59 -7.50
N ASP A 207 -3.07 -8.80 -8.07
CA ASP A 207 -3.10 -8.46 -9.51
C ASP A 207 -1.87 -9.01 -10.23
N ALA A 208 -0.66 -8.62 -9.81
CA ALA A 208 0.55 -8.93 -10.56
C ALA A 208 0.91 -10.42 -10.60
N TYR A 209 0.48 -11.21 -9.61
CA TYR A 209 0.64 -12.68 -9.62
C TYR A 209 -0.04 -13.34 -10.83
N GLY A 210 -1.11 -12.73 -11.36
CA GLY A 210 -1.78 -13.20 -12.57
C GLY A 210 -0.95 -13.07 -13.84
N LEU A 211 0.15 -12.32 -13.80
CA LEU A 211 1.07 -12.12 -14.92
C LEU A 211 2.31 -13.03 -14.85
N LEU A 212 2.38 -13.96 -13.88
CA LEU A 212 3.56 -14.78 -13.59
C LEU A 212 3.45 -16.23 -14.11
N ASP A 213 2.62 -16.48 -15.12
CA ASP A 213 2.41 -17.80 -15.73
C ASP A 213 2.21 -18.92 -14.70
N LEU A 214 1.36 -18.66 -13.70
CA LEU A 214 0.95 -19.66 -12.71
C LEU A 214 0.02 -20.68 -13.38
N SER A 215 0.16 -21.96 -13.04
CA SER A 215 -0.61 -23.04 -13.66
C SER A 215 -0.99 -24.13 -12.66
N GLY A 216 -2.00 -24.93 -13.02
CA GLY A 216 -2.52 -26.01 -12.17
C GLY A 216 -2.92 -25.53 -10.78
N GLU A 217 -2.51 -26.29 -9.76
CA GLU A 217 -2.83 -26.01 -8.35
C GLU A 217 -2.35 -24.60 -7.91
N ASP A 218 -1.26 -24.08 -8.47
CA ASP A 218 -0.75 -22.77 -8.08
C ASP A 218 -1.65 -21.62 -8.58
N ALA A 219 -2.26 -21.78 -9.76
CA ALA A 219 -3.24 -20.82 -10.26
C ALA A 219 -4.52 -20.83 -9.41
N GLU A 220 -4.96 -22.01 -8.96
CA GLU A 220 -6.11 -22.17 -8.06
C GLU A 220 -5.84 -21.56 -6.68
N ARG A 221 -4.67 -21.83 -6.09
CA ARG A 221 -4.22 -21.21 -4.84
C ARG A 221 -4.20 -19.69 -4.94
N TRP A 222 -3.70 -19.14 -6.04
CA TRP A 222 -3.69 -17.68 -6.25
C TRP A 222 -5.11 -17.12 -6.38
N SER A 223 -5.97 -17.79 -7.15
CA SER A 223 -7.38 -17.39 -7.30
C SER A 223 -8.12 -17.34 -5.96
N SER A 224 -7.88 -18.32 -5.08
CA SER A 224 -8.39 -18.31 -3.69
C SER A 224 -7.76 -17.18 -2.85
N LEU A 225 -6.44 -16.99 -2.94
CA LEU A 225 -5.72 -16.00 -2.15
C LEU A 225 -6.14 -14.57 -2.47
N ARG A 226 -6.22 -14.20 -3.77
CA ARG A 226 -6.46 -12.81 -4.20
C ARG A 226 -7.77 -12.23 -3.66
N GLY A 227 -8.79 -13.06 -3.44
CA GLY A 227 -10.08 -12.65 -2.85
C GLY A 227 -10.06 -12.46 -1.33
N ARG A 228 -8.96 -12.82 -0.66
CA ARG A 228 -8.82 -12.78 0.81
C ARG A 228 -7.62 -11.97 1.29
N VAL A 229 -6.75 -11.51 0.40
CA VAL A 229 -5.74 -10.49 0.72
C VAL A 229 -6.47 -9.18 0.91
N PHE A 230 -6.13 -8.35 1.90
CA PHE A 230 -6.67 -7.02 2.15
C PHE A 230 -5.55 -6.07 2.58
N GLU A 231 -5.64 -4.81 2.20
CA GLU A 231 -4.87 -3.78 2.91
C GLU A 231 -5.44 -3.58 4.33
N LEU A 232 -4.64 -3.13 5.30
CA LEU A 232 -5.08 -3.04 6.70
C LEU A 232 -6.30 -2.13 6.93
N ALA A 233 -6.34 -0.91 6.38
CA ALA A 233 -7.48 -0.02 6.52
C ALA A 233 -8.69 -0.55 5.73
N GLU A 234 -8.43 -1.11 4.54
CA GLU A 234 -9.44 -1.83 3.75
C GLU A 234 -10.08 -2.97 4.57
N PHE A 235 -9.27 -3.80 5.23
CA PHE A 235 -9.72 -4.91 6.06
C PHE A 235 -10.59 -4.42 7.21
N LEU A 236 -10.13 -3.42 7.96
CA LEU A 236 -10.84 -2.88 9.12
C LEU A 236 -12.19 -2.27 8.72
N VAL A 237 -12.25 -1.55 7.60
CA VAL A 237 -13.51 -1.00 7.08
C VAL A 237 -14.41 -2.11 6.56
N HIS A 238 -13.89 -3.03 5.74
CA HIS A 238 -14.64 -4.12 5.15
C HIS A 238 -15.27 -5.06 6.20
N ARG A 239 -14.59 -5.28 7.33
CA ARG A 239 -15.10 -6.08 8.44
C ARG A 239 -15.96 -5.31 9.43
N GLY A 240 -16.22 -4.01 9.22
CA GLY A 240 -16.97 -3.18 10.15
C GLY A 240 -16.27 -2.99 11.51
N LEU A 241 -14.93 -3.03 11.51
CA LEU A 241 -14.09 -2.91 12.70
C LEU A 241 -13.49 -1.51 12.87
N ALA A 242 -13.58 -0.65 11.85
CA ALA A 242 -13.01 0.70 11.89
C ALA A 242 -13.49 1.53 13.10
N ASP A 243 -14.75 1.36 13.53
CA ASP A 243 -15.33 2.09 14.67
C ASP A 243 -14.76 1.67 16.02
N ARG A 244 -14.09 0.52 16.07
CA ARG A 244 -13.42 0.01 17.28
C ARG A 244 -12.01 0.56 17.44
N VAL A 245 -11.47 1.14 16.37
CA VAL A 245 -10.17 1.81 16.39
C VAL A 245 -10.41 3.26 16.79
N THR A 246 -9.92 3.65 17.96
CA THR A 246 -9.87 5.06 18.34
C THR A 246 -8.59 5.34 19.12
N ALA A 247 -7.98 6.49 18.84
CA ALA A 247 -6.84 7.01 19.56
C ALA A 247 -6.92 8.52 19.59
N ARG A 248 -6.33 9.14 20.61
CA ARG A 248 -6.21 10.59 20.69
C ARG A 248 -4.87 11.00 20.11
N LEU A 249 -4.89 11.99 19.22
CA LEU A 249 -3.69 12.56 18.61
C LEU A 249 -3.92 14.04 18.39
N ASP A 250 -3.21 14.89 19.13
CA ASP A 250 -3.32 16.36 18.98
C ASP A 250 -2.24 16.85 18.01
N ALA A 251 -2.45 16.60 16.72
CA ALA A 251 -1.48 16.89 15.68
C ALA A 251 -2.13 17.04 14.30
N ARG A 252 -1.50 17.84 13.45
CA ARG A 252 -1.79 17.84 12.02
C ARG A 252 -1.09 16.68 11.32
N VAL A 253 -1.87 15.90 10.57
CA VAL A 253 -1.43 14.73 9.82
C VAL A 253 -1.71 14.97 8.33
N VAL A 254 -0.65 14.92 7.51
CA VAL A 254 -0.81 14.95 6.05
C VAL A 254 -0.76 13.53 5.51
N VAL A 255 -1.79 13.14 4.75
CA VAL A 255 -1.92 11.77 4.22
C VAL A 255 -1.20 11.64 2.89
N HIS A 256 -0.22 10.74 2.81
CA HIS A 256 0.42 10.35 1.57
C HIS A 256 -0.15 9.01 1.07
N HIS A 257 -0.95 9.08 0.02
CA HIS A 257 -1.37 7.89 -0.71
C HIS A 257 -0.28 7.45 -1.69
N SER A 258 0.16 6.20 -1.58
CA SER A 258 1.04 5.61 -2.58
C SER A 258 0.30 5.41 -3.90
N CYS A 259 1.05 5.32 -5.00
CA CYS A 259 0.47 5.05 -6.31
C CYS A 259 -0.26 3.69 -6.38
N HIS A 260 0.16 2.70 -5.58
CA HIS A 260 -0.51 1.41 -5.53
C HIS A 260 -1.78 1.45 -4.69
N HIS A 261 -1.77 2.21 -3.59
CA HIS A 261 -2.96 2.42 -2.77
C HIS A 261 -4.09 3.06 -3.59
N LEU A 262 -3.80 4.11 -4.36
CA LEU A 262 -4.80 4.80 -5.18
C LEU A 262 -5.37 3.96 -6.33
N ARG A 263 -4.56 3.05 -6.90
CA ARG A 263 -4.93 2.31 -8.13
C ARG A 263 -5.45 0.90 -7.88
N HIS A 264 -5.03 0.25 -6.80
CA HIS A 264 -5.25 -1.18 -6.57
C HIS A 264 -5.98 -1.50 -5.26
N VAL A 265 -6.16 -0.52 -4.37
CA VAL A 265 -6.72 -0.74 -3.02
C VAL A 265 -7.92 0.16 -2.78
N HIS A 266 -8.94 0.07 -3.64
CA HIS A 266 -10.20 0.83 -3.52
C HIS A 266 -10.06 2.36 -3.34
N GLY A 267 -8.91 2.93 -3.70
CA GLY A 267 -8.65 4.37 -3.60
C GLY A 267 -8.35 4.85 -2.18
N ALA A 268 -8.54 6.14 -1.92
CA ALA A 268 -8.21 6.78 -0.64
C ALA A 268 -9.23 6.50 0.49
N GLY A 269 -10.41 5.96 0.16
CA GLY A 269 -11.58 5.90 1.04
C GLY A 269 -11.36 5.16 2.37
N PRO A 270 -10.91 3.89 2.36
CA PRO A 270 -10.76 3.13 3.60
C PRO A 270 -9.75 3.76 4.57
N LEU A 271 -8.62 4.26 4.06
CA LEU A 271 -7.63 4.94 4.89
C LEU A 271 -8.17 6.25 5.47
N ALA A 272 -8.85 7.07 4.67
CA ALA A 272 -9.46 8.31 5.15
C ALA A 272 -10.51 8.03 6.24
N ALA A 273 -11.35 7.01 6.04
CA ALA A 273 -12.34 6.58 7.03
C ALA A 273 -11.70 6.15 8.36
N LEU A 274 -10.57 5.42 8.29
CA LEU A 274 -9.85 5.00 9.49
C LEU A 274 -9.17 6.19 10.18
N LEU A 275 -8.45 7.04 9.44
CA LEU A 275 -7.78 8.23 9.98
C LEU A 275 -8.75 9.23 10.62
N GLY A 276 -9.98 9.32 10.12
CA GLY A 276 -11.06 10.10 10.74
C GLY A 276 -11.46 9.63 12.15
N ARG A 277 -10.94 8.49 12.63
CA ARG A 277 -11.13 7.99 13.99
C ARG A 277 -10.09 8.50 15.00
N LEU A 278 -9.09 9.25 14.54
CA LEU A 278 -8.12 9.93 15.41
C LEU A 278 -8.75 11.18 16.03
N VAL A 279 -9.05 11.11 17.33
CA VAL A 279 -9.68 12.21 18.05
C VAL A 279 -8.65 13.31 18.31
N GLY A 280 -8.97 14.52 17.87
CA GLY A 280 -8.10 15.70 18.01
C GLY A 280 -7.14 15.92 16.84
N ALA A 281 -7.03 14.99 15.90
CA ALA A 281 -6.12 15.12 14.78
C ALA A 281 -6.73 15.97 13.66
N GLU A 282 -5.92 16.85 13.08
CA GLU A 282 -6.29 17.52 11.83
C GLU A 282 -5.76 16.69 10.65
N ILE A 283 -6.64 15.92 10.02
CA ILE A 283 -6.29 15.09 8.86
C ILE A 283 -6.41 15.91 7.58
N VAL A 284 -5.31 16.02 6.84
CA VAL A 284 -5.24 16.81 5.60
C VAL A 284 -4.73 15.94 4.46
N GLU A 285 -5.44 15.95 3.32
CA GLU A 285 -5.01 15.26 2.12
C GLU A 285 -3.79 15.95 1.48
N SER A 286 -2.82 15.14 1.04
CA SER A 286 -1.63 15.68 0.38
C SER A 286 -1.98 16.35 -0.96
N PRO A 287 -1.52 17.60 -1.22
CA PRO A 287 -1.73 18.27 -2.50
C PRO A 287 -1.09 17.44 -3.61
N GLN A 288 -1.63 17.43 -4.84
CA GLN A 288 -1.06 16.63 -5.94
C GLN A 288 -1.01 15.11 -5.61
N ALA A 289 -2.08 14.59 -5.01
CA ALA A 289 -2.20 13.19 -4.57
C ALA A 289 -1.79 12.14 -5.63
N LEU A 290 -1.98 12.44 -6.92
CA LEU A 290 -1.64 11.55 -8.04
C LEU A 290 -0.15 11.51 -8.39
N GLN A 291 0.67 12.40 -7.84
CA GLN A 291 2.11 12.45 -8.12
C GLN A 291 2.86 11.39 -7.30
N CYS A 292 3.75 10.64 -7.98
CA CYS A 292 4.61 9.65 -7.34
C CYS A 292 5.61 10.30 -6.38
N CYS A 293 5.89 9.64 -5.25
CA CYS A 293 6.93 10.09 -4.30
C CYS A 293 8.37 9.83 -4.78
N GLY A 294 8.55 9.11 -5.89
CA GLY A 294 9.87 8.83 -6.46
C GLY A 294 10.55 7.56 -5.94
N PHE A 295 9.97 6.81 -5.00
CA PHE A 295 10.57 5.55 -4.54
C PHE A 295 10.68 4.52 -5.68
N GLY A 296 9.56 4.05 -6.24
CA GLY A 296 9.55 3.20 -7.45
C GLY A 296 10.33 1.86 -7.37
N GLY A 297 10.80 1.44 -6.20
CA GLY A 297 11.64 0.25 -6.05
C GLY A 297 12.99 0.41 -6.73
N VAL A 298 13.30 -0.42 -7.74
CA VAL A 298 14.59 -0.37 -8.45
C VAL A 298 14.85 0.98 -9.15
N PHE A 299 13.80 1.73 -9.47
CA PHE A 299 13.92 3.10 -9.99
C PHE A 299 14.75 4.01 -9.06
N SER A 300 14.51 4.00 -7.75
CA SER A 300 15.28 4.86 -6.82
C SER A 300 16.75 4.50 -6.74
N VAL A 301 17.09 3.23 -7.02
CA VAL A 301 18.47 2.75 -7.02
C VAL A 301 19.17 3.09 -8.33
N LYS A 302 18.47 2.96 -9.47
CA LYS A 302 19.06 3.22 -10.79
C LYS A 302 19.16 4.70 -11.14
N LEU A 303 18.23 5.51 -10.65
CA LEU A 303 18.12 6.94 -10.95
C LEU A 303 17.92 7.75 -9.65
N PRO A 304 18.90 7.71 -8.72
CA PRO A 304 18.74 8.28 -7.39
C PRO A 304 18.51 9.80 -7.41
N GLU A 305 19.14 10.54 -8.31
CA GLU A 305 18.97 12.00 -8.41
C GLU A 305 17.54 12.37 -8.80
N LEU A 306 16.96 11.65 -9.76
CA LEU A 306 15.57 11.85 -10.18
C LEU A 306 14.59 11.41 -9.10
N SER A 307 14.87 10.28 -8.44
CA SER A 307 14.08 9.76 -7.34
C SER A 307 14.00 10.74 -6.17
N VAL A 308 15.15 11.32 -5.78
CA VAL A 308 15.23 12.35 -4.73
C VAL A 308 14.56 13.64 -5.18
N ALA A 309 14.73 14.07 -6.43
CA ALA A 309 14.07 15.26 -6.95
C ALA A 309 12.53 15.14 -6.89
N LEU A 310 11.98 13.99 -7.29
CA LEU A 310 10.55 13.70 -7.18
C LEU A 310 10.08 13.67 -5.71
N GLY A 311 10.86 13.01 -4.84
CA GLY A 311 10.55 12.92 -3.42
C GLY A 311 10.56 14.29 -2.72
N ARG A 312 11.56 15.13 -3.02
CA ARG A 312 11.64 16.50 -2.51
C ARG A 312 10.48 17.36 -3.01
N ALA A 313 10.15 17.30 -4.29
CA ALA A 313 9.00 18.03 -4.83
C ALA A 313 7.70 17.63 -4.11
N ARG A 314 7.49 16.32 -3.89
CA ARG A 314 6.34 15.80 -3.13
C ARG A 314 6.35 16.26 -1.68
N LEU A 315 7.48 16.16 -1.00
CA LEU A 315 7.65 16.52 0.40
C LEU A 315 7.43 18.02 0.61
N GLN A 316 8.01 18.88 -0.24
CA GLN A 316 7.81 20.33 -0.18
C GLN A 316 6.35 20.73 -0.32
N ALA A 317 5.56 20.01 -1.12
CA ALA A 317 4.13 20.24 -1.20
C ALA A 317 3.39 19.93 0.11
N MET A 318 3.78 18.87 0.80
CA MET A 318 3.20 18.48 2.09
C MET A 318 3.68 19.39 3.23
N LEU A 319 4.95 19.80 3.23
CA LEU A 319 5.53 20.67 4.26
C LEU A 319 4.87 22.04 4.35
N ARG A 320 4.31 22.56 3.25
CA ARG A 320 3.53 23.81 3.25
C ARG A 320 2.26 23.73 4.09
N LEU A 321 1.80 22.52 4.38
CA LEU A 321 0.67 22.28 5.28
C LEU A 321 1.12 22.17 6.73
N GLU A 322 2.42 22.31 7.04
CA GLU A 322 2.96 22.25 8.41
C GLU A 322 2.54 20.99 9.19
N PRO A 323 2.64 19.78 8.61
CA PRO A 323 2.32 18.56 9.33
C PRO A 323 3.33 18.28 10.45
N ARG A 324 2.84 17.75 11.58
CA ARG A 324 3.69 17.02 12.52
C ARG A 324 3.98 15.62 11.98
N TYR A 325 3.00 14.98 11.35
CA TYR A 325 3.13 13.64 10.80
C TYR A 325 2.75 13.60 9.31
N ILE A 326 3.53 12.86 8.52
CA ILE A 326 3.13 12.40 7.19
C ILE A 326 2.79 10.92 7.30
N ALA A 327 1.52 10.56 7.13
CA ALA A 327 1.02 9.21 7.32
C ALA A 327 0.84 8.49 5.98
N LEU A 328 1.27 7.22 5.92
CA LEU A 328 1.18 6.40 4.71
C LEU A 328 1.12 4.90 5.01
N ALA A 329 0.81 4.09 3.99
CA ALA A 329 0.73 2.61 4.12
C ALA A 329 2.02 1.89 3.67
N ASP A 330 2.68 2.38 2.63
CA ASP A 330 3.77 1.65 1.99
C ASP A 330 5.15 1.96 2.61
N ALA A 331 5.77 0.95 3.23
CA ALA A 331 7.10 1.06 3.83
C ALA A 331 8.16 1.66 2.89
N GLY A 332 8.13 1.34 1.59
CA GLY A 332 9.04 1.95 0.62
C GLY A 332 8.87 3.47 0.48
N CYS A 333 7.63 3.97 0.51
CA CYS A 333 7.36 5.39 0.52
C CYS A 333 7.80 6.05 1.83
N ALA A 334 7.61 5.38 2.97
CA ALA A 334 8.09 5.85 4.28
C ALA A 334 9.60 5.99 4.31
N LEU A 335 10.33 4.95 3.89
CA LEU A 335 11.80 4.97 3.86
C LEU A 335 12.33 6.07 2.95
N HIS A 336 11.72 6.25 1.77
CA HIS A 336 12.15 7.27 0.82
C HIS A 336 11.91 8.69 1.34
N LEU A 337 10.68 9.00 1.75
CA LEU A 337 10.33 10.34 2.23
C LEU A 337 10.98 10.65 3.58
N GLY A 338 11.04 9.66 4.48
CA GLY A 338 11.72 9.78 5.76
C GLY A 338 13.23 10.00 5.61
N GLY A 339 13.87 9.31 4.66
CA GLY A 339 15.28 9.53 4.34
C GLY A 339 15.56 10.94 3.78
N ILE A 340 14.64 11.52 3.02
CA ILE A 340 14.74 12.91 2.56
C ILE A 340 14.53 13.88 3.73
N VAL A 341 13.54 13.64 4.60
CA VAL A 341 13.32 14.45 5.81
C VAL A 341 14.56 14.48 6.70
N GLU A 342 15.18 13.33 6.95
CA GLU A 342 16.41 13.23 7.74
C GLU A 342 17.58 13.93 7.04
N GLY A 343 17.77 13.67 5.74
CA GLY A 343 18.84 14.25 4.94
C GLY A 343 18.77 15.77 4.81
N ASP A 344 17.56 16.33 4.80
CA ASP A 344 17.32 17.77 4.75
C ASP A 344 17.25 18.40 6.16
N GLY A 345 17.48 17.64 7.24
CA GLY A 345 17.54 18.14 8.62
C GLY A 345 16.18 18.56 9.19
N LEU A 346 15.10 17.93 8.73
CA LEU A 346 13.72 18.30 9.06
C LEU A 346 13.05 17.40 10.12
N SER A 347 13.77 16.42 10.68
CA SER A 347 13.21 15.43 11.62
C SER A 347 12.58 16.04 12.87
N SER A 348 13.07 17.20 13.34
CA SER A 348 12.46 17.91 14.48
C SER A 348 11.10 18.55 14.15
N ARG A 349 10.81 18.75 12.85
CA ARG A 349 9.59 19.43 12.37
C ARG A 349 8.51 18.44 11.95
N VAL A 350 8.89 17.37 11.25
CA VAL A 350 7.94 16.39 10.69
C VAL A 350 8.49 14.99 10.80
N GLN A 351 7.62 14.02 11.12
CA GLN A 351 7.94 12.60 11.10
C GLN A 351 7.12 11.89 10.02
N VAL A 352 7.77 11.02 9.23
CA VAL A 352 7.08 10.15 8.25
C VAL A 352 6.83 8.80 8.91
N VAL A 353 5.57 8.38 8.98
CA VAL A 353 5.16 7.20 9.76
C VAL A 353 4.18 6.33 8.98
N HIS A 354 4.17 5.02 9.31
CA HIS A 354 3.06 4.17 8.91
C HIS A 354 1.80 4.59 9.65
N TYR A 355 0.65 4.68 8.99
CA TYR A 355 -0.56 5.23 9.62
C TYR A 355 -1.02 4.44 10.86
N ALA A 356 -0.72 3.14 10.96
CA ALA A 356 -1.04 2.33 12.14
C ALA A 356 -0.33 2.83 13.43
N GLN A 357 0.83 3.46 13.29
CA GLN A 357 1.58 4.02 14.42
C GLN A 357 0.82 5.17 15.09
N LEU A 358 0.01 5.91 14.32
CA LEU A 358 -0.81 7.00 14.85
C LEU A 358 -1.90 6.52 15.83
N PHE A 359 -2.31 5.26 15.75
CA PHE A 359 -3.32 4.68 16.65
C PHE A 359 -2.73 4.01 17.88
N THR A 360 -1.47 3.62 17.82
CA THR A 360 -0.81 2.81 18.86
C THR A 360 0.24 3.60 19.64
N GLY A 361 0.72 4.73 19.09
CA GLY A 361 1.80 5.54 19.65
C GLY A 361 3.20 4.99 19.37
N ASP A 362 3.31 3.86 18.69
CA ASP A 362 4.56 3.15 18.47
C ASP A 362 5.54 3.92 17.59
N GLY A 363 6.75 4.16 18.08
CA GLY A 363 7.81 4.84 17.34
C GLY A 363 7.49 6.30 16.99
N LEU A 364 6.42 6.89 17.57
CA LEU A 364 6.16 8.32 17.44
C LEU A 364 7.10 9.08 18.38
N GLU A 365 7.78 10.09 17.85
CA GLU A 365 8.59 10.97 18.70
C GLU A 365 7.65 11.89 19.51
N VAL A 366 7.59 11.62 20.82
CA VAL A 366 6.85 12.45 21.78
C VAL A 366 7.47 13.84 21.76
N GLY A 367 6.68 14.83 21.35
CA GLY A 367 7.05 16.25 21.39
C GLY A 367 6.99 16.82 22.79
#